data_AF-A0A382HMZ0-F1
#
_entry.id   AF-A0A382HMZ0-F1
#
_cell.length_a   1.000
_cell.length_b   1.000
_cell.length_c   1.000
_cell.angle_alpha   90.00
_cell.angle_beta   90.00
_cell.angle_gamma   90.00
#
_symmetry.space_group_name_H-M   'P 1'
#
loop_
_entity.id
_entity.type
_entity.pdbx_description
1 polymer ?
#
loop_
_entity_poly.entity_id
_entity_poly.type
_entity_poly.pdbx_seq_one_letter_code
_entity_poly.pdbx_strand_id
1 'polypeptide(L)' 'RPSASRAVGHANGCNPVSIIVPCHRVIGSNGRLVGYGGGLNRKRALLALEALGERQRLL' A
#
# COMPACT_ATOMS: atom_id res chain seq x y z
N ARG A 1 -18.79 0.18 5.46
CA ARG A 1 -19.25 1.54 5.86
C ARG A 1 -18.60 2.56 4.92
N PRO A 2 -19.36 3.24 4.03
CA PRO A 2 -18.81 4.15 3.02
C PRO A 2 -17.97 5.33 3.55
N SER A 3 -18.24 5.81 4.77
CA SER A 3 -17.55 6.95 5.39
C SER A 3 -16.35 6.59 6.29
N ALA A 4 -15.89 5.33 6.29
CA ALA A 4 -14.89 4.85 7.24
C ALA A 4 -13.43 4.92 6.73
N SER A 5 -13.12 5.74 5.73
CA SER A 5 -11.80 5.76 5.05
C SER A 5 -10.62 6.02 6.00
N ARG A 6 -10.76 6.92 6.96
CA ARG A 6 -9.73 7.20 7.98
C ARG A 6 -9.47 5.99 8.89
N ALA A 7 -10.54 5.35 9.35
CA ALA A 7 -10.44 4.15 10.20
C ALA A 7 -9.78 2.99 9.44
N VAL A 8 -10.14 2.79 8.17
CA VAL A 8 -9.51 1.80 7.29
C VAL A 8 -8.03 2.12 7.08
N GLY A 9 -7.67 3.39 6.85
CA GLY A 9 -6.29 3.81 6.70
C GLY A 9 -5.43 3.49 7.94
N HIS A 10 -5.97 3.74 9.13
CA HIS A 10 -5.31 3.39 10.39
C HIS A 10 -5.15 1.88 10.54
N ALA A 11 -6.23 1.11 10.37
CA ALA A 11 -6.21 -0.35 10.45
C ALA A 11 -5.20 -0.97 9.45
N ASN A 12 -5.15 -0.47 8.22
CA ASN A 12 -4.16 -0.90 7.22
C ASN A 12 -2.71 -0.60 7.65
N GLY A 13 -2.47 0.53 8.30
CA GLY A 13 -1.16 0.90 8.84
C GLY A 13 -0.69 -0.06 9.94
N CYS A 14 -1.61 -0.65 10.69
CA CYS A 14 -1.37 -1.57 11.79
C CYS A 14 -1.28 -3.05 11.37
N ASN A 15 -1.29 -3.36 10.07
CA ASN A 15 -1.23 -4.74 9.59
C ASN A 15 0.07 -5.45 10.03
N PRO A 16 0.00 -6.54 10.84
CA PRO A 16 1.17 -7.26 11.32
C PRO A 16 1.81 -8.17 10.26
N VAL A 17 1.07 -8.55 9.21
CA VAL A 17 1.54 -9.44 8.14
C VAL A 17 1.69 -8.64 6.84
N SER A 18 2.65 -7.73 6.83
CA SER A 18 2.96 -6.89 5.66
C SER A 18 3.34 -7.74 4.43
N ILE A 19 3.24 -7.16 3.23
CA ILE A 19 3.49 -7.80 1.93
C ILE A 19 2.41 -8.83 1.55
N ILE A 20 2.21 -9.88 2.35
CA ILE A 20 1.21 -10.94 2.09
C ILE A 20 -0.20 -10.36 2.17
N VAL A 21 -0.51 -9.63 3.25
CA VAL A 21 -1.67 -8.75 3.28
C VAL A 21 -1.21 -7.40 2.69
N PRO A 22 -1.69 -6.99 1.51
CA PRO A 22 -1.06 -5.97 0.68
C PRO A 22 -1.40 -4.54 1.12
N CYS A 23 -1.16 -4.20 2.39
CA CYS A 23 -1.45 -2.87 2.94
C CYS A 23 -0.63 -1.75 2.28
N HIS A 24 0.46 -2.07 1.58
CA HIS A 24 1.22 -1.13 0.75
C HIS A 24 0.46 -0.67 -0.51
N ARG A 25 -0.59 -1.39 -0.95
CA ARG A 25 -1.41 -1.04 -2.13
C ARG A 25 -2.48 0.01 -1.86
N VAL A 26 -2.74 0.36 -0.59
CA VAL A 26 -3.72 1.40 -0.26
C VAL A 26 -3.07 2.77 -0.28
N ILE A 27 -3.62 3.69 -1.07
CA ILE A 27 -3.08 5.03 -1.34
C ILE A 27 -4.13 6.08 -0.95
N GLY A 28 -3.68 7.24 -0.46
CA GLY A 28 -4.58 8.37 -0.23
C GLY A 28 -5.23 8.85 -1.53
N SER A 29 -6.43 9.42 -1.45
CA SER A 29 -7.17 9.92 -2.63
C SER A 29 -6.43 11.02 -3.40
N ASN A 30 -5.48 11.70 -2.76
CA ASN A 30 -4.59 12.69 -3.38
C ASN A 30 -3.31 12.09 -3.98
N GLY A 31 -3.23 10.76 -4.10
CA GLY A 31 -2.07 10.03 -4.62
C GLY A 31 -0.88 9.96 -3.65
N ARG A 32 -0.97 10.53 -2.44
CA ARG A 32 0.14 10.50 -1.48
C ARG A 32 0.24 9.14 -0.79
N LEU A 33 1.47 8.67 -0.62
CA LEU A 33 1.76 7.53 0.24
C LEU A 33 1.65 7.98 1.69
N VAL A 34 0.78 7.29 2.43
CA VAL A 34 0.56 7.48 3.86
C VAL A 34 0.55 6.10 4.53
N GLY A 35 0.82 6.07 5.84
CA GLY A 35 0.58 4.92 6.72
C GLY A 35 1.13 3.58 6.20
N TYR A 36 2.26 3.15 6.75
CA TYR A 36 2.78 1.81 6.52
C TYR A 36 3.62 1.37 7.71
N GLY A 37 3.32 0.20 8.29
CA GLY A 37 4.06 -0.33 9.44
C GLY A 37 5.56 -0.48 9.16
N GLY A 38 5.95 -0.72 7.91
CA GLY A 38 7.35 -0.73 7.48
C GLY A 38 7.95 0.63 7.08
N GLY A 39 7.22 1.74 7.21
CA GLY A 39 7.67 3.05 6.75
C GLY A 39 7.56 3.28 5.23
N LEU A 40 7.45 4.55 4.82
CA LEU A 40 7.06 4.92 3.47
C LEU A 40 8.05 4.53 2.36
N ASN A 41 9.34 4.42 2.69
CA ASN A 41 10.37 4.00 1.72
C ASN A 41 10.14 2.55 1.26
N ARG A 42 9.83 1.63 2.20
CA ARG A 42 9.51 0.25 1.88
C ARG A 42 8.21 0.14 1.06
N LYS A 43 7.18 0.90 1.43
CA LYS A 43 5.92 0.98 0.65
C LYS A 43 6.17 1.41 -0.80
N ARG A 44 7.00 2.44 -1.01
CA ARG A 44 7.38 2.91 -2.35
C ARG A 44 8.15 1.85 -3.14
N ALA A 45 9.12 1.20 -2.50
CA ALA A 45 9.92 0.15 -3.14
C ALA A 45 9.05 -1.05 -3.58
N LEU A 46 8.11 -1.49 -2.74
CA LEU A 46 7.19 -2.59 -3.08
C LEU A 46 6.30 -2.24 -4.27
N LEU A 47 5.72 -1.04 -4.30
CA LEU A 47 4.92 -0.59 -5.44
C LEU A 47 5.73 -0.52 -6.74
N ALA A 48 6.99 -0.08 -6.67
CA ALA A 48 7.89 -0.06 -7.83
C ALA A 48 8.21 -1.48 -8.31
N LEU A 49 8.46 -2.43 -7.40
CA LEU A 49 8.70 -3.83 -7.71
C LEU A 49 7.48 -4.46 -8.42
N GLU A 50 6.27 -4.22 -7.92
CA GLU A 50 5.04 -4.70 -8.54
C GLU A 50 4.84 -4.12 -9.94
N ALA A 51 5.13 -2.83 -10.15
CA ALA A 51 5.03 -2.19 -11.47
C ALA A 51 6.00 -2.79 -12.50
N LEU A 52 7.19 -3.22 -12.09
CA LEU A 52 8.12 -3.96 -12.95
C LEU A 52 7.58 -5.34 -13.31
N GLY A 53 6.99 -6.05 -12.35
CA GLY A 53 6.36 -7.35 -12.58
C GLY A 53 5.19 -7.26 -13.56
N GLU A 54 4.35 -6.22 -13.46
CA GLU A 54 3.27 -6.00 -14.43
C GLU A 54 3.81 -5.66 -15.83
N ARG A 55 4.89 -4.88 -15.93
CA ARG A 55 5.54 -4.59 -17.22
C ARG A 55 6.07 -5.85 -17.90
N GLN A 56 6.62 -6.78 -17.13
CA GLN A 56 7.14 -8.04 -17.67
C GLN A 56 6.04 -9.00 -18.14
N ARG A 57 4.82 -8.92 -17.59
CA ARG A 57 3.68 -9.72 -18.07
C ARG A 57 3.12 -9.28 -19.42
N LEU A 58 3.39 -8.03 -19.81
CA LEU A 58 2.91 -7.44 -21.06
C LEU A 58 3.91 -7.61 -22.21
N LEU A 59 5.04 -8.29 -21.96
CA LEU A 59 6.07 -8.67 -22.92
C LEU A 59 5.97 -10.18 -23.18
#